data_AF-W7TBH7-F1
#
_entry.id   AF-W7TBH7-F1
#
_cell.length_a   1.000
_cell.length_b   1.000
_cell.length_c   1.000
_cell.angle_alpha   90.00
_cell.angle_beta   90.00
_cell.angle_gamma   90.00
#
_symmetry.space_group_name_H-M   'P 1'
#
loop_
_entity.id
_entity.type
_entity.pdbx_description
1 polymer ?
#
loop_
_entity_poly.entity_id
_entity_poly.type
_entity_poly.pdbx_seq_one_letter_code
_entity_poly.pdbx_strand_id
1 'polypeptide(L)'
;MNPGEVHVWLVPVRPRAGWLAMLDAEERLRAAKLASTPAGDTFVTSRATQRLVGSHYLGIPPGDIVTDRTCTHCDTGARHGRPRFRDAAIDYSVSHTEHWVIMAVTDGGLVGVDIEDLRAAPDPAGLARACLTTDERRHFDAMAEPDRAPWLVSAWTRKEAAMKLTGLGLRAPPKHLDVSGPTVATAIPRWPSAAGTCATSPPRSATSPHWPPPCPCCRSTPPPWTTWR
;
A
#
# COMPACT_ATOMS: atom_id res chain seq x y z
N MET A 1 -9.88 -4.86 -21.84
CA MET A 1 -10.77 -4.70 -20.67
C MET A 1 -11.96 -3.87 -21.08
N ASN A 2 -13.10 -4.00 -20.41
CA ASN A 2 -14.22 -3.08 -20.68
C ASN A 2 -13.91 -1.71 -20.04
N PRO A 3 -14.31 -0.58 -20.67
CA PRO A 3 -14.02 0.74 -20.13
C PRO A 3 -14.57 0.92 -18.71
N GLY A 4 -13.71 1.36 -17.79
CA GLY A 4 -14.08 1.59 -16.39
C GLY A 4 -14.14 0.32 -15.53
N GLU A 5 -13.87 -0.85 -16.11
CA GLU A 5 -13.78 -2.10 -15.36
C GLU A 5 -12.51 -2.11 -14.50
N VAL A 6 -12.63 -2.73 -13.32
CA VAL A 6 -11.49 -3.00 -12.44
C VAL A 6 -11.24 -4.50 -12.43
N HIS A 7 -10.08 -4.91 -12.93
CA HIS A 7 -9.64 -6.30 -12.84
C HIS A 7 -8.79 -6.49 -11.60
N VAL A 8 -9.05 -7.55 -10.83
CA VAL A 8 -8.32 -7.86 -9.59
C VAL A 8 -7.63 -9.21 -9.72
N TRP A 9 -6.32 -9.21 -9.48
CA TRP A 9 -5.45 -10.38 -9.53
C TRP A 9 -4.98 -10.70 -8.13
N LEU A 10 -5.17 -11.94 -7.70
CA LEU A 10 -4.70 -12.46 -6.42
C LEU A 10 -3.69 -13.58 -6.69
N VAL A 11 -2.44 -13.38 -6.25
CA VAL A 11 -1.31 -14.26 -6.54
C VAL A 11 -0.71 -14.74 -5.22
N PRO A 12 -0.55 -16.06 -5.00
CA PRO A 12 0.11 -16.55 -3.80
C PRO A 12 1.60 -16.22 -3.83
N VAL A 13 2.15 -15.78 -2.71
CA VAL A 13 3.60 -15.58 -2.53
C VAL A 13 4.30 -16.93 -2.65
N ARG A 14 5.07 -17.10 -3.73
CA ARG A 14 5.80 -18.33 -4.03
C ARG A 14 7.09 -17.98 -4.80
N PRO A 15 8.28 -18.29 -4.27
CA PRO A 15 9.51 -18.03 -5.00
C PRO A 15 9.58 -18.87 -6.27
N ARG A 16 9.97 -18.25 -7.39
CA ARG A 16 10.22 -18.91 -8.67
C ARG A 16 11.50 -18.36 -9.27
N ALA A 17 12.40 -19.24 -9.73
CA ALA A 17 13.69 -18.84 -10.28
C ALA A 17 13.56 -17.84 -11.45
N GLY A 18 12.59 -18.07 -12.36
CA GLY A 18 12.35 -17.20 -13.51
C GLY A 18 11.84 -15.79 -13.17
N TRP A 19 11.34 -15.55 -11.96
CA TRP A 19 10.81 -14.25 -11.56
C TRP A 19 11.90 -13.23 -11.29
N LEU A 20 13.02 -13.64 -10.69
CA LEU A 20 14.18 -12.76 -10.49
C LEU A 20 14.74 -12.21 -11.80
N ALA A 21 14.65 -12.97 -12.90
CA ALA A 21 15.09 -12.54 -14.22
C ALA A 21 14.25 -11.38 -14.79
N MET A 22 13.02 -11.17 -14.30
CA MET A 22 12.14 -10.07 -14.74
C MET A 22 12.38 -8.75 -13.99
N LEU A 23 13.11 -8.78 -12.87
CA LEU A 23 13.43 -7.59 -12.09
C LEU A 23 14.57 -6.81 -12.75
N ASP A 24 14.55 -5.48 -12.59
CA ASP A 24 15.67 -4.63 -13.00
C ASP A 24 16.88 -4.79 -12.06
N ALA A 25 17.99 -4.13 -12.39
CA ALA A 25 19.23 -4.25 -11.61
C ALA A 25 19.09 -3.77 -10.15
N GLU A 26 18.37 -2.67 -9.90
CA GLU A 26 18.16 -2.14 -8.55
C GLU A 26 17.27 -3.09 -7.73
N GLU A 27 16.22 -3.60 -8.35
CA GLU A 27 15.29 -4.56 -7.75
C GLU A 27 15.99 -5.89 -7.45
N ARG A 28 16.86 -6.40 -8.34
CA ARG A 28 17.68 -7.61 -8.08
C ARG A 28 18.64 -7.40 -6.91
N LEU A 29 19.31 -6.25 -6.83
CA LEU A 29 20.20 -5.92 -5.70
C LEU A 29 19.41 -5.87 -4.38
N ARG A 30 18.20 -5.32 -4.41
CA ARG A 30 17.31 -5.31 -3.24
C ARG A 30 16.82 -6.71 -2.87
N ALA A 31 16.45 -7.53 -3.85
CA ALA A 31 16.03 -8.91 -3.63
C ALA A 31 17.16 -9.74 -3.00
N ALA A 32 18.40 -9.57 -3.46
CA ALA A 32 19.56 -10.26 -2.89
C ALA A 32 19.76 -9.94 -1.39
N LYS A 33 19.51 -8.69 -0.97
CA LYS A 33 19.57 -8.29 0.46
C LYS A 33 18.47 -8.90 1.32
N LEU A 34 17.38 -9.34 0.70
CA LEU A 34 16.23 -9.98 1.36
C LEU A 34 16.18 -11.49 1.10
N ALA A 35 17.20 -12.06 0.46
CA ALA A 35 17.20 -13.45 0.03
C ALA A 35 16.98 -14.42 1.20
N SER A 36 16.26 -15.51 0.93
CA SER A 36 15.93 -16.55 1.92
C SER A 36 15.14 -16.03 3.12
N THR A 37 14.32 -14.98 2.93
CA THR A 37 13.38 -14.48 3.93
C THR A 37 11.96 -14.38 3.35
N PRO A 38 10.89 -14.48 4.17
CA PRO A 38 9.52 -14.27 3.70
C PRO A 38 9.30 -12.90 3.04
N ALA A 39 10.01 -11.87 3.53
CA ALA A 39 10.00 -10.54 2.94
C ALA A 39 10.64 -10.52 1.53
N GLY A 40 11.69 -11.30 1.31
CA GLY A 40 12.31 -11.48 -0.01
C GLY A 40 11.39 -12.18 -0.99
N ASP A 41 10.74 -13.26 -0.57
CA ASP A 41 9.77 -13.99 -1.41
C ASP A 41 8.60 -13.10 -1.81
N THR A 42 8.07 -12.34 -0.85
CA THR A 42 7.00 -11.36 -1.09
C THR A 42 7.46 -10.27 -2.05
N PHE A 43 8.66 -9.73 -1.85
CA PHE A 43 9.23 -8.69 -2.71
C PHE A 43 9.35 -9.16 -4.16
N VAL A 44 9.98 -10.33 -4.39
CA VAL A 44 10.16 -10.89 -5.74
C VAL A 44 8.81 -11.21 -6.37
N THR A 45 7.89 -11.83 -5.62
CA THR A 45 6.54 -12.16 -6.10
C THR A 45 5.78 -10.91 -6.51
N SER A 46 5.83 -9.85 -5.71
CA SER A 46 5.14 -8.59 -6.01
C SER A 46 5.68 -7.92 -7.27
N ARG A 47 7.01 -7.90 -7.47
CA ARG A 47 7.63 -7.32 -8.68
C ARG A 47 7.35 -8.12 -9.93
N ALA A 48 7.49 -9.44 -9.87
CA ALA A 48 7.16 -10.30 -10.99
C ALA A 48 5.66 -10.23 -11.34
N THR A 49 4.78 -10.16 -10.35
CA THR A 49 3.33 -10.00 -10.57
C THR A 49 3.03 -8.72 -11.35
N GLN A 50 3.64 -7.59 -10.98
CA GLN A 50 3.49 -6.33 -11.73
C GLN A 50 3.94 -6.47 -13.19
N ARG A 51 5.04 -7.17 -13.46
CA ARG A 51 5.56 -7.41 -14.83
C ARG A 51 4.65 -8.33 -15.64
N LEU A 52 4.19 -9.43 -15.03
CA LEU A 52 3.34 -10.43 -15.68
C LEU A 52 1.94 -9.89 -15.98
N VAL A 53 1.32 -9.23 -14.99
CA VAL A 53 0.02 -8.60 -15.15
C VAL A 53 0.13 -7.43 -16.13
N GLY A 54 1.16 -6.59 -16.02
CA GLY A 54 1.42 -5.51 -16.98
C GLY A 54 1.57 -6.02 -18.42
N SER A 55 2.31 -7.11 -18.61
CA SER A 55 2.47 -7.76 -19.92
C SER A 55 1.13 -8.18 -20.53
N HIS A 56 0.22 -8.72 -19.71
CA HIS A 56 -1.12 -9.08 -20.16
C HIS A 56 -1.91 -7.88 -20.72
N TYR A 57 -1.84 -6.70 -20.09
CA TYR A 57 -2.58 -5.52 -20.54
C TYR A 57 -1.87 -4.72 -21.65
N LEU A 58 -0.54 -4.68 -21.64
CA LEU A 58 0.25 -3.87 -22.56
C LEU A 58 0.68 -4.62 -23.82
N GLY A 59 0.55 -5.95 -23.84
CA GLY A 59 0.90 -6.77 -25.00
C GLY A 59 2.41 -6.86 -25.30
N ILE A 60 3.26 -6.49 -24.34
CA ILE A 60 4.73 -6.55 -24.46
C ILE A 60 5.31 -7.58 -23.48
N PRO A 61 6.50 -8.15 -23.75
CA PRO A 61 7.14 -9.12 -22.87
C PRO A 61 7.29 -8.61 -21.42
N PRO A 62 7.16 -9.47 -20.38
CA PRO A 62 7.28 -9.04 -19.00
C PRO A 62 8.61 -8.36 -18.66
N GLY A 63 9.71 -8.76 -19.31
CA GLY A 63 11.03 -8.15 -19.13
C GLY A 63 11.15 -6.72 -19.66
N ASP A 64 10.25 -6.33 -20.58
CA ASP A 64 10.25 -5.00 -21.21
C ASP A 64 9.30 -4.01 -20.49
N ILE A 65 8.54 -4.49 -19.51
CA ILE A 65 7.63 -3.66 -18.72
C ILE A 65 8.43 -2.74 -17.79
N VAL A 66 8.33 -1.44 -18.02
CA VAL A 66 8.95 -0.43 -17.16
C VAL A 66 7.94 0.08 -16.13
N THR A 67 8.20 -0.17 -14.84
CA THR A 67 7.45 0.48 -13.75
C THR A 67 8.16 1.73 -13.29
N ASP A 68 7.49 2.86 -13.41
CA ASP A 68 7.90 4.10 -12.79
C ASP A 68 7.37 4.19 -11.35
N ARG A 69 8.24 4.58 -10.41
CA ARG A 69 7.92 4.80 -8.99
C ARG A 69 8.40 6.17 -8.52
N THR A 70 8.51 7.13 -9.43
CA THR A 70 8.84 8.51 -9.08
C THR A 70 7.71 9.07 -8.23
N CYS A 71 8.04 9.55 -7.04
CA CYS A 71 7.09 10.18 -6.13
C CYS A 71 6.83 11.62 -6.58
N THR A 72 5.58 11.96 -6.88
CA THR A 72 5.14 13.30 -7.31
C THR A 72 4.97 14.27 -6.14
N HIS A 73 5.17 13.80 -4.91
CA HIS A 73 4.97 14.59 -3.69
C HIS A 73 6.28 14.93 -2.97
N CYS A 74 7.43 14.57 -3.54
CA CYS A 74 8.74 14.90 -2.98
C CYS A 74 9.77 15.20 -4.07
N ASP A 75 10.72 16.08 -3.77
CA ASP A 75 11.77 16.49 -4.70
C ASP A 75 13.09 15.72 -4.47
N THR A 76 13.03 14.57 -3.80
CA THR A 76 14.23 13.79 -3.42
C THR A 76 14.75 12.88 -4.54
N GLY A 77 13.98 12.71 -5.63
CA GLY A 77 14.26 11.73 -6.68
C GLY A 77 14.09 10.26 -6.23
N ALA A 78 13.59 10.02 -5.01
CA ALA A 78 13.46 8.68 -4.48
C ALA A 78 12.32 7.88 -5.15
N ARG A 79 12.59 6.60 -5.46
CA ARG A 79 11.66 5.67 -6.14
C ARG A 79 10.65 5.01 -5.19
N HIS A 80 9.91 5.82 -4.44
CA HIS A 80 8.89 5.35 -3.49
C HIS A 80 7.46 5.80 -3.83
N GLY A 81 7.28 6.44 -4.98
CA GLY A 81 5.98 6.82 -5.48
C GLY A 81 5.08 5.61 -5.73
N ARG A 82 3.80 5.93 -5.93
CA ARG A 82 2.83 4.98 -6.45
C ARG A 82 3.33 4.40 -7.78
N PRO A 83 3.30 3.07 -7.94
CA PRO A 83 3.80 2.46 -9.15
C PRO A 83 2.85 2.74 -10.32
N ARG A 84 3.43 2.93 -11.51
CA ARG A 84 2.70 3.11 -12.77
C ARG A 84 3.47 2.46 -13.90
N PHE A 85 2.76 1.94 -14.90
CA PHE A 85 3.42 1.51 -16.12
C PHE A 85 3.75 2.77 -16.92
N ARG A 86 4.99 2.87 -17.39
CA ARG A 86 5.41 4.01 -18.20
C ARG A 86 4.64 4.01 -19.52
N ASP A 87 4.21 5.20 -19.96
CA ASP A 87 3.54 5.45 -21.24
C ASP A 87 2.26 4.60 -21.47
N ALA A 88 1.57 4.24 -20.37
CA ALA A 88 0.37 3.43 -20.41
C ALA A 88 -0.87 4.24 -20.02
N ALA A 89 -1.99 4.02 -20.74
CA ALA A 89 -3.30 4.59 -20.42
C ALA A 89 -4.08 3.74 -19.41
N ILE A 90 -3.39 2.92 -18.61
CA ILE A 90 -3.96 2.12 -17.53
C ILE A 90 -3.29 2.47 -16.22
N ASP A 91 -4.05 2.27 -15.16
CA ASP A 91 -3.65 2.52 -13.81
C ASP A 91 -3.68 1.23 -12.99
N TYR A 92 -2.78 1.11 -12.01
CA TYR A 92 -2.79 -0.04 -11.12
C TYR A 92 -2.34 0.28 -9.71
N SER A 93 -2.83 -0.54 -8.78
CA SER A 93 -2.38 -0.57 -7.39
C SER A 93 -2.00 -1.99 -7.02
N VAL A 94 -1.08 -2.12 -6.07
CA VAL A 94 -0.59 -3.41 -5.58
C VAL A 94 -0.45 -3.37 -4.06
N SER A 95 -0.84 -4.45 -3.40
CA SER A 95 -0.62 -4.69 -1.97
C SER A 95 -0.21 -6.14 -1.75
N HIS A 96 0.29 -6.45 -0.57
CA HIS A 96 0.69 -7.80 -0.23
C HIS A 96 0.66 -8.08 1.27
N THR A 97 0.34 -9.32 1.62
CA THR A 97 0.70 -9.94 2.90
C THR A 97 1.91 -10.86 2.70
N GLU A 98 2.31 -11.59 3.74
CA GLU A 98 3.33 -12.65 3.61
C GLU A 98 2.90 -13.77 2.65
N HIS A 99 1.59 -13.96 2.44
CA HIS A 99 1.05 -15.10 1.71
C HIS A 99 0.44 -14.74 0.36
N TRP A 100 0.04 -13.48 0.17
CA TRP A 100 -0.70 -13.04 -1.00
C TRP A 100 -0.19 -11.71 -1.53
N VAL A 101 -0.12 -11.59 -2.85
CA VAL A 101 -0.04 -10.32 -3.58
C VAL A 101 -1.39 -10.07 -4.24
N ILE A 102 -1.98 -8.90 -4.00
CA ILE A 102 -3.17 -8.44 -4.71
C ILE A 102 -2.79 -7.27 -5.62
N MET A 103 -3.32 -7.26 -6.84
CA MET A 103 -3.12 -6.17 -7.79
C MET A 103 -4.44 -5.84 -8.47
N ALA A 104 -4.79 -4.56 -8.50
CA ALA A 104 -5.96 -4.06 -9.23
C ALA A 104 -5.51 -3.22 -10.41
N VAL A 105 -6.17 -3.37 -11.56
CA VAL A 105 -5.88 -2.66 -12.81
C VAL A 105 -7.16 -2.07 -13.39
N THR A 106 -7.10 -0.82 -13.88
CA THR A 106 -8.23 -0.16 -14.55
C THR A 106 -7.75 0.78 -15.67
N ASP A 107 -8.59 1.03 -16.66
CA ASP A 107 -8.45 2.13 -17.64
C ASP A 107 -9.37 3.33 -17.30
N GLY A 108 -10.19 3.21 -16.25
CA GLY A 108 -11.24 4.16 -15.89
C GLY A 108 -10.83 5.30 -14.95
N GLY A 109 -9.53 5.52 -14.72
CA GLY A 109 -9.02 6.51 -13.78
C GLY A 109 -8.03 5.92 -12.78
N LEU A 110 -8.11 6.34 -11.52
CA LEU A 110 -7.22 5.85 -10.46
C LEU A 110 -7.83 4.66 -9.72
N VAL A 111 -7.01 3.66 -9.41
CA VAL A 111 -7.38 2.49 -8.60
C VAL A 111 -6.48 2.33 -7.37
N GLY A 112 -7.05 1.80 -6.31
CA GLY A 112 -6.39 1.51 -5.05
C GLY A 112 -6.82 0.14 -4.55
N VAL A 113 -5.86 -0.67 -4.11
CA VAL A 113 -6.14 -2.00 -3.58
C VAL A 113 -5.32 -2.28 -2.35
N ASP A 114 -5.92 -3.00 -1.42
CA ASP A 114 -5.25 -3.43 -0.21
C ASP A 114 -5.71 -4.81 0.25
N ILE A 115 -4.85 -5.47 1.03
CA ILE A 115 -5.09 -6.79 1.60
C ILE A 115 -4.38 -6.85 2.95
N GLU A 116 -5.10 -7.32 3.98
CA GLU A 116 -4.59 -7.45 5.34
C GLU A 116 -4.92 -8.85 5.87
N ASP A 117 -4.07 -9.38 6.74
CA ASP A 117 -4.36 -10.60 7.50
C ASP A 117 -5.08 -10.22 8.79
N LEU A 118 -6.25 -10.82 9.04
CA LEU A 118 -7.02 -10.63 10.27
C LEU A 118 -6.21 -10.92 11.54
N ARG A 119 -5.19 -11.78 11.45
CA ARG A 119 -4.35 -12.21 12.58
C ARG A 119 -3.17 -11.28 12.84
N ALA A 120 -2.91 -10.32 11.96
CA ALA A 120 -1.70 -9.50 12.00
C ALA A 120 -1.82 -8.20 12.80
N ALA A 121 -3.00 -7.85 13.35
CA ALA A 121 -3.20 -6.60 14.09
C ALA A 121 -2.72 -6.73 15.56
N PRO A 122 -1.53 -6.24 15.95
CA PRO A 122 -0.97 -6.47 17.28
C PRO A 122 -1.56 -5.51 18.33
N ASP A 123 -2.05 -4.34 17.90
CA ASP A 123 -2.69 -3.32 18.74
C ASP A 123 -3.97 -2.79 18.07
N PRO A 124 -5.09 -3.53 18.16
CA PRO A 124 -6.38 -3.08 17.63
C PRO A 124 -6.84 -1.75 18.24
N ALA A 125 -6.56 -1.50 19.52
CA ALA A 125 -6.96 -0.26 20.18
C ALA A 125 -6.21 0.95 19.64
N GLY A 126 -4.90 0.84 19.42
CA GLY A 126 -4.08 1.86 18.78
C GLY A 126 -4.49 2.14 17.35
N LEU A 127 -4.75 1.08 16.58
CA LEU A 127 -5.25 1.21 15.22
C LEU A 127 -6.59 1.96 15.19
N ALA A 128 -7.55 1.57 16.03
CA ALA A 128 -8.85 2.24 16.13
C ALA A 128 -8.73 3.73 16.47
N ARG A 129 -7.82 4.11 17.37
CA ARG A 129 -7.54 5.53 17.71
C ARG A 129 -6.92 6.30 16.54
N ALA A 130 -6.07 5.65 15.74
CA ALA A 130 -5.32 6.30 14.68
C ALA A 130 -6.14 6.45 13.38
N CYS A 131 -6.99 5.47 13.06
CA CYS A 131 -7.59 5.39 11.73
C CYS A 131 -9.07 5.75 11.66
N LEU A 132 -9.85 5.58 12.73
CA LEU A 132 -11.30 5.73 12.65
C LEU A 132 -11.72 7.21 12.63
N THR A 133 -12.70 7.53 11.78
CA THR A 133 -13.47 8.78 11.88
C THR A 133 -14.28 8.78 13.18
N THR A 134 -14.82 9.94 13.56
CA THR A 134 -15.71 10.02 14.73
C THR A 134 -16.94 9.10 14.58
N ASP A 135 -17.47 8.99 13.36
CA ASP A 135 -18.68 8.21 13.07
C ASP A 135 -18.38 6.71 13.07
N GLU A 136 -17.28 6.32 12.43
CA GLU A 136 -16.73 4.97 12.47
C GLU A 136 -16.41 4.51 13.90
N ARG A 137 -15.85 5.41 14.73
CA ARG A 137 -15.56 5.10 16.13
C ARG A 137 -16.82 4.85 16.94
N ARG A 138 -17.88 5.66 16.75
CA ARG A 138 -19.18 5.43 17.41
C ARG A 138 -19.77 4.07 17.00
N HIS A 139 -19.66 3.72 15.72
CA HIS A 139 -20.12 2.42 15.24
C HIS A 139 -19.32 1.26 15.84
N PHE A 140 -17.99 1.38 15.85
CA PHE A 140 -17.07 0.39 16.45
C PHE A 140 -17.34 0.17 17.95
N ASP A 141 -17.50 1.25 18.72
CA ASP A 141 -17.75 1.18 20.17
C ASP A 141 -19.12 0.55 20.50
N ALA A 142 -20.07 0.55 19.55
CA ALA A 142 -21.39 -0.07 19.70
C ALA A 142 -21.42 -1.57 19.31
N MET A 143 -20.37 -2.11 18.68
CA MET A 143 -20.31 -3.52 18.29
C MET A 143 -20.03 -4.45 19.47
N ALA A 144 -20.49 -5.70 19.34
CA ALA A 144 -20.06 -6.79 20.20
C ALA A 144 -18.56 -7.08 20.00
N GLU A 145 -17.86 -7.48 21.06
CA GLU A 145 -16.41 -7.75 21.05
C GLU A 145 -15.95 -8.68 19.90
N PRO A 146 -16.65 -9.79 19.57
CA PRO A 146 -16.21 -10.67 18.49
C PRO A 146 -16.18 -10.01 17.10
N ASP A 147 -16.99 -8.98 16.89
CA ASP A 147 -17.15 -8.32 15.59
C ASP A 147 -16.17 -7.15 15.40
N ARG A 148 -15.62 -6.63 16.50
CA ARG A 148 -14.77 -5.43 16.50
C ARG A 148 -13.50 -5.62 15.70
N ALA A 149 -12.74 -6.68 15.96
CA ALA A 149 -11.45 -6.89 15.29
C ALA A 149 -11.59 -7.10 13.77
N PRO A 150 -12.48 -7.99 13.27
CA PRO A 150 -12.70 -8.14 11.83
C PRO A 150 -13.17 -6.84 11.16
N TRP A 151 -14.07 -6.10 11.82
CA TRP A 151 -14.55 -4.83 11.29
C TRP A 151 -13.43 -3.79 11.21
N LEU A 152 -12.60 -3.68 12.25
CA LEU A 152 -11.50 -2.71 12.29
C LEU A 152 -10.46 -2.99 11.20
N VAL A 153 -10.10 -4.27 11.00
CA VAL A 153 -9.20 -4.65 9.90
C VAL A 153 -9.85 -4.29 8.56
N SER A 154 -11.14 -4.57 8.36
CA SER A 154 -11.84 -4.18 7.13
C SER A 154 -11.83 -2.66 6.90
N ALA A 155 -12.10 -1.87 7.93
CA ALA A 155 -12.06 -0.41 7.87
C ALA A 155 -10.64 0.09 7.53
N TRP A 156 -9.62 -0.51 8.13
CA TRP A 156 -8.23 -0.20 7.83
C TRP A 156 -7.85 -0.55 6.38
N THR A 157 -8.15 -1.77 5.91
CA THR A 157 -7.89 -2.19 4.53
C THR A 157 -8.56 -1.27 3.51
N ARG A 158 -9.81 -0.86 3.75
CA ARG A 158 -10.51 0.10 2.89
C ARG A 158 -9.81 1.46 2.87
N LYS A 159 -9.33 1.94 4.02
CA LYS A 159 -8.58 3.20 4.11
C LYS A 159 -7.27 3.12 3.35
N GLU A 160 -6.48 2.07 3.54
CA GLU A 160 -5.23 1.87 2.80
C GLU A 160 -5.46 1.77 1.28
N ALA A 161 -6.50 1.04 0.85
CA ALA A 161 -6.88 0.99 -0.56
C ALA A 161 -7.20 2.40 -1.11
N ALA A 162 -7.99 3.19 -0.41
CA ALA A 162 -8.32 4.56 -0.81
C ALA A 162 -7.10 5.50 -0.79
N MET A 163 -6.23 5.40 0.22
CA MET A 163 -5.00 6.19 0.31
C MET A 163 -4.05 5.89 -0.85
N LYS A 164 -4.02 4.64 -1.31
CA LYS A 164 -3.25 4.19 -2.48
C LYS A 164 -3.77 4.76 -3.81
N LEU A 165 -4.99 5.30 -3.88
CA LEU A 165 -5.45 6.04 -5.06
C LEU A 165 -4.56 7.27 -5.32
N THR A 166 -4.31 8.05 -4.27
CA THR A 166 -3.65 9.37 -4.38
C THR A 166 -2.13 9.33 -4.23
N GLY A 167 -1.57 8.21 -3.76
CA GLY A 167 -0.15 8.10 -3.48
C GLY A 167 0.33 9.00 -2.33
N LEU A 168 -0.58 9.59 -1.55
CA LEU A 168 -0.25 10.41 -0.38
C LEU A 168 0.21 9.56 0.80
N GLY A 169 -0.19 8.29 0.84
CA GLY A 169 0.03 7.43 2.01
C GLY A 169 -0.48 8.09 3.28
N LEU A 170 0.28 7.94 4.38
CA LEU A 170 -0.06 8.49 5.70
C LEU A 170 0.11 10.01 5.83
N ARG A 171 0.42 10.74 4.75
CA ARG A 171 0.52 12.21 4.78
C ARG A 171 -0.84 12.88 4.96
N ALA A 172 -1.92 12.19 4.61
CA ALA A 172 -3.28 12.58 4.93
C ALA A 172 -3.80 11.66 6.06
N PRO A 173 -4.30 12.23 7.18
CA PRO A 173 -4.72 11.41 8.32
C PRO A 173 -5.87 10.46 7.95
N PRO A 174 -5.76 9.14 8.19
CA PRO A 174 -6.82 8.18 7.84
C PRO A 174 -8.16 8.47 8.55
N LYS A 175 -8.12 9.12 9.72
CA LYS A 175 -9.30 9.63 10.45
C LYS A 175 -10.12 10.70 9.72
N HIS A 176 -9.64 11.22 8.58
CA HIS A 176 -10.38 12.17 7.75
C HIS A 176 -11.08 11.50 6.55
N LEU A 177 -10.85 10.19 6.36
CA LEU A 177 -11.42 9.40 5.29
C LEU A 177 -12.48 8.46 5.88
N ASP A 178 -13.74 8.63 5.51
CA ASP A 178 -14.80 7.70 5.92
C ASP A 178 -14.98 6.58 4.89
N VAL A 179 -15.01 5.33 5.34
CA VAL A 179 -15.15 4.13 4.49
C VAL A 179 -16.36 3.27 4.82
N SER A 180 -17.38 3.85 5.47
CA SER A 180 -18.61 3.14 5.88
C SER A 180 -19.54 2.72 4.72
N GLY A 181 -19.22 3.04 3.46
CA GLY A 181 -19.97 2.63 2.27
C GLY A 181 -19.48 1.34 1.58
N PRO A 182 -20.24 0.81 0.58
CA PRO A 182 -19.87 -0.39 -0.18
C PRO A 182 -18.74 -0.16 -1.19
N THR A 183 -18.44 1.09 -1.55
CA THR A 183 -17.35 1.46 -2.46
C THR A 183 -16.82 2.84 -2.06
N VAL A 184 -15.50 2.99 -1.97
CA VAL A 184 -14.88 4.32 -1.88
C VAL A 184 -14.82 4.89 -3.29
N ALA A 185 -15.67 5.86 -3.60
CA ALA A 185 -15.75 6.48 -4.92
C ALA A 185 -14.75 7.64 -5.10
N THR A 186 -14.42 7.93 -6.35
CA THR A 186 -13.38 8.82 -6.92
C THR A 186 -13.40 10.29 -6.46
N ALA A 187 -14.34 10.70 -5.64
CA ALA A 187 -14.35 11.99 -4.97
C ALA A 187 -14.49 11.76 -3.47
N ILE A 188 -13.39 11.37 -2.82
CA ILE A 188 -13.37 11.23 -1.35
C ILE A 188 -13.57 12.63 -0.76
N PRO A 189 -14.73 12.93 -0.14
CA PRO A 189 -14.96 14.25 0.42
C PRO A 189 -13.91 14.52 1.51
N ARG A 190 -13.27 15.69 1.47
CA ARG A 190 -12.24 16.14 2.43
C ARG A 190 -10.87 15.46 2.32
N TRP A 191 -10.66 14.56 1.36
CA TRP A 191 -9.32 14.05 1.06
C TRP A 191 -8.56 15.04 0.18
N PRO A 192 -7.31 15.39 0.51
CA PRO A 192 -6.59 16.40 -0.25
C PRO A 192 -6.13 15.84 -1.59
N SER A 193 -6.18 16.66 -2.65
CA SER A 193 -5.66 16.33 -3.99
C SER A 193 -4.12 16.44 -4.07
N ALA A 194 -3.49 17.10 -3.08
CA ALA A 194 -2.06 17.28 -2.95
C ALA A 194 -1.64 17.10 -1.49
N ALA A 195 -0.38 16.73 -1.25
CA ALA A 195 0.09 16.59 0.13
C ALA A 195 0.15 17.95 0.83
N GLY A 196 -0.36 18.03 2.07
CA GLY A 196 -0.12 19.20 2.92
C GLY A 196 1.38 19.41 3.16
N THR A 197 1.82 20.66 3.20
CA THR A 197 3.18 21.05 3.60
C THR A 197 3.42 20.59 5.05
N CYS A 198 4.35 19.67 5.24
CA CYS A 198 4.72 19.16 6.55
C CYS A 198 5.58 20.22 7.27
N ALA A 199 5.09 20.77 8.39
CA ALA A 199 5.89 21.66 9.23
C ALA A 199 7.05 20.87 9.86
N THR A 200 8.29 21.29 9.58
CA THR A 200 9.52 20.65 10.03
C THR A 200 9.68 20.75 11.56
N SER A 201 9.93 19.62 12.24
CA SER A 201 10.44 19.55 13.62
C SER A 201 11.79 18.81 13.66
N PRO A 202 12.69 19.08 14.64
CA PRO A 202 14.10 18.66 14.61
C PRO A 202 14.32 17.18 15.01
N PRO A 203 15.50 16.58 14.73
CA PRO A 203 15.67 15.12 14.67
C PRO A 203 16.08 14.50 16.02
N ARG A 204 15.62 13.26 16.29
CA ARG A 204 16.26 12.33 17.26
C ARG A 204 16.20 10.86 16.80
N SER A 205 17.11 10.11 17.42
CA SER A 205 17.78 8.83 17.09
C SER A 205 16.90 7.57 17.01
N ALA A 206 17.39 6.60 16.21
CA ALA A 206 16.77 5.31 15.87
C ALA A 206 17.21 4.15 16.78
N THR A 207 16.32 3.16 17.02
CA THR A 207 16.60 1.70 16.99
C THR A 207 15.32 0.83 17.16
N SER A 208 15.35 -0.37 16.54
CA SER A 208 14.52 -1.59 16.69
C SER A 208 13.43 -1.94 15.64
N PRO A 209 13.23 -3.25 15.32
CA PRO A 209 13.10 -3.69 13.92
C PRO A 209 11.96 -4.71 13.68
N HIS A 210 10.76 -4.27 13.31
CA HIS A 210 9.74 -5.17 12.73
C HIS A 210 8.92 -4.52 11.59
N TRP A 211 9.38 -3.37 11.09
CA TRP A 211 8.80 -2.66 9.96
C TRP A 211 9.93 -2.28 8.99
N PRO A 212 9.75 -2.33 7.65
CA PRO A 212 10.69 -1.68 6.75
C PRO A 212 10.86 -0.21 7.21
N PRO A 213 12.08 0.35 7.26
CA PRO A 213 12.28 1.69 7.79
C PRO A 213 11.34 2.67 7.08
N PRO A 214 10.64 3.56 7.82
CA PRO A 214 9.78 4.54 7.19
C PRO A 214 10.59 5.31 6.15
N CYS A 215 10.02 5.42 4.94
CA CYS A 215 10.54 6.26 3.87
C CYS A 215 10.92 7.64 4.43
N PRO A 216 11.90 8.36 3.86
CA PRO A 216 12.19 9.75 4.25
C PRO A 216 10.93 10.64 4.29
N CYS A 217 9.89 10.28 3.52
CA CYS A 217 8.56 10.87 3.46
C CYS A 217 7.60 10.49 4.61
N CYS A 218 7.80 9.34 5.26
CA CYS A 218 7.04 8.86 6.40
C CYS A 218 7.66 9.31 7.75
N ARG A 219 8.64 10.22 7.73
CA ARG A 219 9.19 10.86 8.95
C ARG A 219 8.21 11.89 9.52
N SER A 220 6.95 11.52 9.69
CA SER A 220 6.19 11.96 10.84
C SER A 220 6.57 11.00 11.96
N THR A 221 7.03 11.53 13.08
CA THR A 221 7.24 10.82 14.34
C THR A 221 6.23 9.67 14.49
N PRO A 222 6.63 8.42 14.77
CA PRO A 222 5.68 7.51 15.39
C PRO A 222 5.12 8.24 16.63
N PRO A 223 3.81 8.17 16.91
CA PRO A 223 3.27 8.78 18.11
C PRO A 223 4.07 8.26 19.32
N PRO A 224 4.30 9.09 20.36
CA PRO A 224 5.21 8.75 21.46
C PRO A 224 4.61 7.62 22.29
N TRP A 225 4.87 6.36 21.92
CA TRP A 225 4.58 5.20 22.73
C TRP A 225 5.83 4.33 22.77
N THR A 226 6.58 4.53 23.84
CA THR A 226 7.84 3.91 24.22
C THR A 226 7.59 2.48 24.72
N THR A 227 8.47 1.55 24.32
CA THR A 227 8.98 0.37 25.06
C THR A 227 8.02 -0.52 25.84
N TRP A 228 7.98 -1.82 25.51
CA TRP A 228 7.92 -2.90 26.51
C TRP A 228 8.77 -4.10 26.05
N ARG A 229 9.32 -4.82 27.04
CA ARG A 229 10.22 -5.97 26.91
C ARG A 229 9.59 -7.16 26.19
#